data_AF-C5ZVJ1-F1
#
_entry.id   AF-C5ZVJ1-F1
#
_cell.length_a   1.000
_cell.length_b   1.000
_cell.length_c   1.000
_cell.angle_alpha   90.00
_cell.angle_beta   90.00
_cell.angle_gamma   90.00
#
_symmetry.space_group_name_H-M   'P 1'
#
loop_
_entity.id
_entity.type
_entity.pdbx_description
1 polymer ?
#
loop_
_entity_poly.entity_id
_entity_poly.type
_entity_poly.pdbx_seq_one_letter_code
_entity_poly.pdbx_strand_id
1 'polypeptide(L)'
;MKEKLAGTLLLCALVPLMVIGYLLIVFVGTFGKVSRVRQGVRALDHFVNATLFNGYAWESVSSHAWRERDKKWAKIVIKITDFFQKDHCKRANSREQPIIDLMLRKHLNEQTIGRQL
;
A
#
# COMPACT_ATOMS: atom_id res chain seq x y z
N MET A 1 17.35 22.67 -3.95
CA MET A 1 18.16 22.28 -2.76
C MET A 1 17.34 22.20 -1.47
N LYS A 2 16.45 23.17 -1.17
CA LYS A 2 15.61 23.15 0.04
C LYS A 2 14.72 21.90 0.15
N GLU A 3 14.13 21.45 -0.96
CA GLU A 3 13.27 20.25 -1.00
C GLU A 3 14.05 18.95 -0.71
N LYS A 4 15.26 18.81 -1.26
CA LYS A 4 16.11 17.64 -0.99
C LYS A 4 16.48 17.56 0.49
N LEU A 5 16.86 18.70 1.09
CA LEU A 5 17.19 18.76 2.52
C LEU A 5 15.95 18.49 3.41
N ALA A 6 14.81 19.11 3.09
CA ALA A 6 13.56 18.86 3.81
C ALA A 6 13.14 17.38 3.71
N GLY A 7 13.27 16.79 2.52
CA GLY A 7 13.04 15.36 2.30
C GLY A 7 13.99 14.48 3.12
N THR A 8 15.28 14.80 3.16
CA THR A 8 16.26 14.06 3.98
C THR A 8 15.93 14.13 5.46
N LEU A 9 15.67 15.33 6.01
CA LEU A 9 15.30 15.48 7.42
C LEU A 9 14.02 14.74 7.76
N LEU A 10 13.02 14.80 6.88
CA LEU A 10 11.78 14.06 7.03
C LEU A 10 12.04 12.55 7.06
N LEU A 11 12.86 12.03 6.15
CA LEU A 11 13.21 10.60 6.11
C LEU A 11 13.98 10.16 7.36
N CYS A 12 14.90 11.00 7.87
CA CYS A 12 15.61 10.72 9.12
C CYS A 12 14.67 10.57 10.32
N ALA A 13 13.53 11.26 10.33
CA ALA A 13 12.52 11.10 11.37
C ALA A 13 11.55 9.94 11.08
N LEU A 14 11.06 9.83 9.84
CA LEU A 14 10.05 8.83 9.46
C LEU A 14 10.58 7.40 9.48
N VAL A 15 11.81 7.17 9.01
CA VAL A 15 12.37 5.82 8.94
C VAL A 15 12.46 5.15 10.31
N PRO A 16 13.04 5.78 11.36
CA PRO A 16 13.00 5.22 12.71
C PRO A 16 11.58 4.97 13.23
N LEU A 17 10.65 5.89 12.97
CA LEU A 17 9.25 5.73 13.38
C LEU A 17 8.57 4.55 12.68
N MET A 18 8.88 4.31 11.40
CA MET A 18 8.40 3.12 10.68
C MET A 18 8.96 1.84 11.29
N VAL A 19 10.23 1.82 11.68
CA VAL A 19 10.84 0.66 12.37
C VAL A 19 10.13 0.39 13.70
N ILE A 20 9.90 1.42 14.52
CA ILE A 20 9.15 1.29 15.79
C ILE A 20 7.72 0.79 15.53
N GLY A 21 7.04 1.34 14.52
CA GLY A 21 5.70 0.91 14.13
C GLY A 21 5.66 -0.56 13.71
N TYR A 22 6.66 -1.02 12.97
CA TYR A 22 6.80 -2.43 12.58
C TYR A 22 7.01 -3.34 13.80
N LEU A 23 7.89 -2.96 14.73
CA LEU A 23 8.09 -3.70 15.98
C LEU A 23 6.79 -3.80 16.79
N LEU A 24 5.99 -2.72 16.84
CA LEU A 24 4.69 -2.72 17.49
C LEU A 24 3.71 -3.67 16.79
N ILE A 25 3.65 -3.65 15.46
CA ILE A 25 2.82 -4.58 14.66
C ILE A 25 3.18 -6.03 14.99
N VAL A 26 4.48 -6.36 15.00
CA VAL A 26 4.95 -7.72 15.31
C VAL A 26 4.57 -8.12 16.74
N PHE A 27 4.86 -7.27 17.72
CA PHE A 27 4.61 -7.57 19.13
C PHE A 27 3.11 -7.70 19.43
N VAL A 28 2.31 -6.70 19.07
CA VAL A 28 0.86 -6.68 19.33
C VAL A 28 0.10 -7.66 18.43
N GLY A 29 0.58 -7.92 17.22
CA GLY A 29 -0.02 -8.93 16.33
C GLY A 29 0.18 -10.35 16.86
N THR A 30 1.28 -10.60 17.58
CA THR A 30 1.59 -11.93 18.15
C THR A 30 0.95 -12.13 19.53
N PHE A 31 1.00 -11.12 20.40
CA PHE A 31 0.59 -11.25 21.82
C PHE A 31 -0.70 -10.49 22.18
N GLY A 32 -1.26 -9.70 21.27
CA GLY A 32 -2.35 -8.78 21.54
C GLY A 32 -3.54 -8.90 20.58
N LYS A 33 -4.37 -7.84 20.55
CA LYS A 33 -5.55 -7.79 19.68
C LYS A 33 -5.16 -7.37 18.26
N VAL A 34 -5.33 -8.27 17.30
CA VAL A 34 -5.08 -8.02 15.86
C VAL A 34 -5.83 -6.78 15.34
N SER A 35 -7.01 -6.47 15.89
CA SER A 35 -7.77 -5.25 15.52
C SER A 35 -6.98 -3.96 15.72
N ARG A 36 -6.09 -3.90 16.73
CA ARG A 36 -5.27 -2.71 17.02
C ARG A 36 -4.24 -2.44 15.92
N VAL A 37 -3.66 -3.48 15.34
CA VAL A 37 -2.58 -3.36 14.34
C VAL A 37 -3.08 -3.44 12.90
N ARG A 38 -4.35 -3.81 12.70
CA ARG A 38 -4.94 -4.05 11.36
C ARG A 38 -4.76 -2.89 10.40
N GLN A 39 -5.00 -1.65 10.86
CA GLN A 39 -4.84 -0.47 10.01
C GLN A 39 -3.37 -0.18 9.70
N GLY A 40 -2.47 -0.43 10.66
CA GLY A 40 -1.02 -0.31 10.43
C GLY A 40 -0.51 -1.31 9.38
N VAL A 41 -0.96 -2.57 9.46
CA VAL A 41 -0.63 -3.60 8.45
C VAL A 41 -1.17 -3.22 7.07
N ARG A 42 -2.40 -2.70 6.99
CA ARG A 42 -2.96 -2.20 5.73
C ARG A 42 -2.13 -1.04 5.17
N ALA A 43 -1.78 -0.06 5.99
CA ALA A 43 -0.95 1.07 5.56
C ALA A 43 0.43 0.61 5.04
N LEU A 44 1.04 -0.38 5.69
CA LEU A 44 2.29 -0.99 5.22
C LEU A 44 2.10 -1.69 3.86
N ASP A 45 1.02 -2.44 3.67
CA ASP A 45 0.70 -3.08 2.39
C ASP A 45 0.50 -2.04 1.27
N HIS A 46 -0.23 -0.95 1.55
CA HIS A 46 -0.39 0.18 0.64
C HIS A 46 0.96 0.85 0.30
N PHE A 47 1.83 1.04 1.29
CA PHE A 47 3.17 1.58 1.08
C PHE A 47 4.03 0.67 0.19
N VAL A 48 4.04 -0.64 0.47
CA VAL A 48 4.75 -1.64 -0.35
C VAL A 48 4.20 -1.66 -1.78
N ASN A 49 2.88 -1.60 -1.94
CA ASN A 49 2.26 -1.53 -3.26
C ASN A 49 2.72 -0.29 -4.04
N ALA A 50 2.67 0.89 -3.41
CA ALA A 50 3.04 2.14 -4.05
C ALA A 50 4.54 2.21 -4.39
N THR A 51 5.40 1.70 -3.51
CA THR A 51 6.85 1.82 -3.66
C THR A 51 7.49 0.73 -4.51
N LEU A 52 7.05 -0.53 -4.39
CA LEU A 52 7.67 -1.66 -5.08
C LEU A 52 6.92 -2.08 -6.34
N PHE A 53 5.60 -1.91 -6.37
CA PHE A 53 4.75 -2.38 -7.46
C PHE A 53 4.22 -1.25 -8.35
N ASN A 54 4.57 0.01 -8.03
CA ASN A 54 4.09 1.21 -8.74
C ASN A 54 2.56 1.28 -8.80
N GLY A 55 1.89 0.85 -7.73
CA GLY A 55 0.44 0.97 -7.58
C GLY A 55 0.03 2.26 -6.89
N TYR A 56 -1.27 2.40 -6.64
CA TYR A 56 -1.77 3.55 -5.89
C TYR A 56 -1.51 3.41 -4.39
N ALA A 57 -1.28 4.55 -3.71
CA ALA A 57 -1.10 4.58 -2.25
C ALA A 57 -2.38 4.27 -1.45
N TRP A 58 -3.53 4.09 -2.13
CA TRP A 58 -4.84 3.77 -1.53
C TRP A 58 -5.38 2.41 -1.97
N GLU A 59 -4.55 1.54 -2.54
CA GLU A 59 -4.90 0.15 -2.83
C GLU A 59 -3.85 -0.85 -2.31
N SER A 60 -4.31 -2.04 -1.95
CA SER A 60 -3.47 -3.14 -1.51
C SER A 60 -2.68 -3.76 -2.66
N VAL A 61 -1.57 -4.45 -2.35
CA VAL A 61 -0.84 -5.26 -3.36
C VAL A 61 -1.77 -6.28 -4.00
N SER A 62 -2.67 -6.86 -3.20
CA SER A 62 -3.64 -7.86 -3.66
C SER A 62 -4.68 -7.28 -4.62
N SER A 63 -5.24 -6.09 -4.31
CA SER A 63 -6.15 -5.39 -5.23
C SER A 63 -5.45 -5.03 -6.54
N HIS A 64 -4.24 -4.48 -6.44
CA HIS A 64 -3.45 -4.07 -7.60
C HIS A 64 -3.09 -5.28 -8.49
N ALA A 65 -2.64 -6.38 -7.88
CA ALA A 65 -2.33 -7.61 -8.60
C ALA A 65 -3.54 -8.12 -9.40
N TRP A 66 -4.76 -8.06 -8.87
CA TRP A 66 -5.94 -8.47 -9.63
C TRP A 66 -6.25 -7.54 -10.82
N ARG A 67 -6.10 -6.23 -10.64
CA ARG A 67 -6.29 -5.27 -11.74
C ARG A 67 -5.27 -5.50 -12.85
N GLU A 68 -4.04 -5.83 -12.47
CA GLU A 68 -2.90 -6.09 -13.34
C GLU A 68 -2.63 -7.58 -13.59
N ARG A 69 -3.67 -8.44 -13.48
CA ARG A 69 -3.55 -9.91 -13.47
C ARG A 69 -2.84 -10.54 -14.66
N ASP A 70 -2.68 -9.80 -15.76
CA ASP A 70 -1.96 -10.27 -16.93
C ASP A 70 -0.42 -10.20 -16.77
N LYS A 71 0.07 -9.36 -15.84
CA LYS A 71 1.51 -9.21 -15.54
C LYS A 71 2.06 -10.43 -14.79
N LYS A 72 3.33 -10.77 -15.07
CA LYS A 72 4.00 -11.95 -14.46
C LYS A 72 4.03 -11.88 -12.93
N TRP A 73 4.40 -10.73 -12.36
CA TRP A 73 4.45 -10.55 -10.91
C TRP A 73 3.05 -10.70 -10.27
N ALA A 74 2.02 -10.18 -10.94
CA ALA A 74 0.65 -10.24 -10.46
C ALA A 74 0.14 -11.69 -10.41
N LYS A 75 0.45 -12.49 -11.44
CA LYS A 75 0.15 -13.93 -11.44
C LYS A 75 0.82 -14.67 -10.27
N ILE A 76 2.04 -14.29 -9.90
CA ILE A 76 2.74 -14.86 -8.73
C ILE A 76 2.01 -14.49 -7.45
N VAL A 77 1.67 -13.21 -7.26
CA VAL A 77 0.94 -12.73 -6.07
C VAL A 77 -0.43 -13.41 -5.96
N ILE A 78 -1.19 -13.48 -7.05
CA ILE A 78 -2.50 -14.16 -7.10
C ILE A 78 -2.35 -15.62 -6.72
N LYS A 79 -1.38 -16.33 -7.32
CA LYS A 79 -1.17 -17.76 -7.02
C LYS A 79 -0.80 -18.01 -5.55
N ILE A 80 0.09 -17.18 -4.98
CA ILE A 80 0.50 -17.31 -3.57
C ILE A 80 -0.69 -17.04 -2.65
N THR A 81 -1.41 -15.94 -2.87
CA THR A 81 -2.53 -15.56 -2.01
C THR A 81 -3.73 -16.50 -2.13
N ASP A 82 -4.02 -17.01 -3.33
CA ASP A 82 -5.08 -18.00 -3.56
C ASP A 82 -4.79 -19.36 -2.88
N PHE A 83 -3.52 -19.72 -2.69
CA PHE A 83 -3.14 -20.89 -1.92
C PHE A 83 -3.59 -20.79 -0.45
N PHE A 84 -3.46 -19.61 0.16
CA PHE A 84 -3.92 -19.37 1.53
C PHE A 84 -5.42 -19.12 1.60
N GLN A 85 -5.98 -18.44 0.60
CA GLN A 85 -7.40 -18.11 0.57
C GLN A 85 -7.86 -17.95 -0.88
N LYS A 86 -8.61 -18.92 -1.42
CA LYS A 86 -9.14 -18.89 -2.79
C LYS A 86 -9.80 -17.55 -3.13
N ASP A 87 -9.58 -17.02 -4.34
CA ASP A 87 -10.11 -15.75 -4.86
C ASP A 87 -9.74 -14.52 -3.99
N HIS A 88 -8.58 -14.54 -3.32
CA HIS A 88 -8.17 -13.46 -2.40
C HIS A 88 -8.04 -12.11 -3.12
N CYS A 89 -7.21 -12.06 -4.16
CA CYS A 89 -6.97 -10.83 -4.93
C CYS A 89 -8.24 -10.30 -5.60
N LYS A 90 -9.09 -11.20 -6.12
CA LYS A 90 -10.39 -10.83 -6.72
C LYS A 90 -11.30 -10.12 -5.72
N ARG A 91 -11.43 -10.66 -4.50
CA ARG A 91 -12.22 -10.03 -3.43
C ARG A 91 -11.60 -8.73 -2.93
N ALA A 92 -10.27 -8.68 -2.79
CA ALA A 92 -9.57 -7.47 -2.39
C ALA A 92 -9.84 -6.35 -3.40
N ASN A 93 -9.69 -6.62 -4.69
CA ASN A 93 -9.99 -5.64 -5.74
C ASN A 93 -11.46 -5.22 -5.75
N SER A 94 -12.41 -6.16 -5.65
CA SER A 94 -13.84 -5.82 -5.62
C SER A 94 -14.20 -4.84 -4.49
N ARG A 95 -13.48 -4.87 -3.37
CA ARG A 95 -13.70 -3.97 -2.23
C ARG A 95 -13.03 -2.61 -2.39
N GLU A 96 -11.88 -2.56 -3.05
CA GLU A 96 -11.03 -1.36 -3.12
C GLU A 96 -11.21 -0.58 -4.43
N GLN A 97 -11.67 -1.23 -5.50
CA GLN A 97 -11.91 -0.63 -6.81
C GLN A 97 -12.84 0.61 -6.75
N PRO A 98 -13.93 0.64 -5.94
CA PRO A 98 -14.75 1.84 -5.82
C PRO A 98 -13.99 3.08 -5.31
N ILE A 99 -12.98 2.89 -4.43
CA ILE A 99 -12.13 3.97 -3.93
C ILE A 99 -11.20 4.46 -5.05
N ILE A 100 -10.59 3.52 -5.78
CA ILE A 100 -9.73 3.85 -6.93
C ILE A 100 -10.53 4.62 -7.98
N ASP A 101 -11.71 4.12 -8.35
CA ASP A 101 -12.57 4.75 -9.33
C ASP A 101 -13.01 6.14 -8.87
N LEU A 102 -13.26 6.34 -7.57
CA LEU A 102 -13.55 7.66 -7.03
C LEU A 102 -12.35 8.61 -7.18
N MET A 103 -11.16 8.17 -6.79
CA MET A 103 -9.93 8.99 -6.88
C MET A 103 -9.65 9.42 -8.33
N LEU A 104 -9.75 8.48 -9.27
CA LEU A 104 -9.50 8.72 -10.69
C LEU A 104 -10.59 9.62 -11.32
N ARG A 105 -11.87 9.34 -11.06
CA ARG A 105 -12.97 10.17 -11.58
C ARG A 105 -12.94 11.60 -11.06
N LYS A 106 -12.34 11.82 -9.90
CA LYS A 106 -12.18 13.14 -9.27
C LYS A 106 -10.82 13.78 -9.54
N HIS A 107 -9.95 13.13 -10.32
CA HIS A 107 -8.59 13.61 -10.63
C HIS A 107 -7.74 13.89 -9.37
N LEU A 108 -8.01 13.19 -8.26
CA LEU A 108 -7.35 13.42 -6.97
C LEU A 108 -5.93 12.84 -6.91
N ASN A 109 -5.58 12.01 -7.89
CA ASN A 109 -4.24 11.47 -8.07
C ASN A 109 -3.31 12.41 -8.86
N GLU A 110 -3.84 13.47 -9.47
CA GLU A 110 -3.05 14.39 -10.27
C GLU A 110 -2.26 15.37 -9.40
N GLN A 111 -1.03 15.68 -9.81
CA GLN A 111 -0.22 16.68 -9.13
C GLN A 111 -0.80 18.08 -9.36
N THR A 112 -1.27 18.71 -8.28
CA THR A 112 -1.85 20.07 -8.29
C THR A 112 -0.87 21.15 -7.83
N ILE A 113 0.21 20.79 -7.14
CA ILE A 113 1.24 21.72 -6.63
C ILE A 113 2.60 21.33 -7.21
N GLY A 114 3.35 22.31 -7.73
CA GLY A 114 4.73 22.11 -8.21
C GLY A 114 4.84 21.47 -9.59
N ARG A 115 3.82 21.59 -10.45
CA ARG A 115 3.88 21.15 -11.85
C ARG A 115 4.93 22.03 -12.57
N GLN A 116 6.10 21.48 -12.90
CA GLN A 116 7.01 22.15 -13.83
C GLN A 116 6.40 22.01 -15.23
N LEU A 117 6.07 23.15 -15.84
CA LEU A 117 5.65 23.24 -17.25
C LEU A 117 6.81 22.86 -18.18
#